data_AF-A0A2M7W2M7-F1
#
_entry.id   AF-A0A2M7W2M7-F1
#
_cell.length_a   1.000
_cell.length_b   1.000
_cell.length_c   1.000
_cell.angle_alpha   90.00
_cell.angle_beta   90.00
_cell.angle_gamma   90.00
#
_symmetry.space_group_name_H-M   'P 1'
#
loop_
_entity.id
_entity.type
_entity.pdbx_description
1 polymer ?
#
loop_
_entity_poly.entity_id
_entity_poly.type
_entity_poly.pdbx_seq_one_letter_code
_entity_poly.pdbx_strand_id
1 'polypeptide(L)'
;MCAPIILTRATKRVYFSMIQKLWLLILATKPNRTVTHVDFFAGLLTAWSYTKTAMLTIIIGTVAFLIFYAAIYLLNEIVDLPSDRADCTRARRPLASGKLTVVEVGITAILLFTVGISLTWRVNPGSILLCGILVLINLVYVMYLKKFAYFDILLISMTRPIKVIVAVLLVTSSLGLLELLPLLVFMYGVTLCYQASKKYCRLDQVKTSNERSVSKNVFSLLSLVGLILGIASLCYLSGAVLYLAIPLLFYNLGYVVFLRIPVTNKFVHVVEQKASEI
;
A
#
# COMPACT_ATOMS: atom_id res chain seq x y z
N MET A 1 -2.52 3.27 34.25
CA MET A 1 -2.93 1.89 34.58
C MET A 1 -4.41 1.77 34.25
N CYS A 2 -4.77 1.05 33.19
CA CYS A 2 -6.19 0.75 32.92
C CYS A 2 -6.56 -0.52 33.68
N ALA A 3 -7.69 -0.51 34.37
CA ALA A 3 -8.15 -1.66 35.13
C ALA A 3 -8.24 -2.90 34.22
N PRO A 4 -7.78 -4.07 34.67
CA PRO A 4 -8.04 -5.29 33.92
C PRO A 4 -9.55 -5.41 33.81
N ILE A 5 -10.06 -5.57 32.58
CA ILE A 5 -11.39 -6.10 32.38
C ILE A 5 -11.27 -7.56 32.85
N ILE A 6 -11.39 -7.75 34.16
CA ILE A 6 -11.65 -9.05 34.74
C ILE A 6 -12.99 -9.44 34.11
N LEU A 7 -12.93 -10.37 33.16
CA LEU A 7 -14.09 -11.08 32.64
C LEU A 7 -14.67 -11.94 33.78
N THR A 8 -15.18 -11.30 34.81
CA THR A 8 -15.98 -11.96 35.84
C THR A 8 -17.40 -12.08 35.31
N ARG A 9 -17.82 -13.35 35.26
CA ARG A 9 -19.21 -13.85 35.25
C ARG A 9 -19.95 -13.86 33.91
N ALA A 10 -20.20 -15.11 33.51
CA ALA A 10 -21.36 -15.57 32.76
C ALA A 10 -21.63 -14.82 31.44
N THR A 11 -20.91 -15.20 30.38
CA THR A 11 -21.38 -14.93 29.02
C THR A 11 -22.70 -15.68 28.82
N LYS A 12 -23.83 -15.03 29.10
CA LYS A 12 -25.08 -15.33 28.38
C LYS A 12 -24.67 -15.38 26.91
N ARG A 13 -24.82 -16.54 26.25
CA ARG A 13 -24.70 -16.63 24.78
C ARG A 13 -25.74 -15.68 24.20
N VAL A 14 -25.33 -14.45 23.93
CA VAL A 14 -26.11 -13.53 23.12
C VAL A 14 -26.10 -14.14 21.72
N TYR A 15 -27.19 -14.77 21.34
CA TYR A 15 -27.35 -15.31 19.99
C TYR A 15 -27.49 -14.12 19.04
N PHE A 16 -26.38 -13.75 18.40
CA PHE A 16 -26.38 -12.78 17.32
C PHE A 16 -27.09 -13.37 16.11
N SER A 17 -27.96 -12.56 15.48
CA SER A 17 -28.59 -12.92 14.21
C SER A 17 -27.53 -13.07 13.11
N MET A 18 -27.88 -13.78 12.02
CA MET A 18 -26.97 -13.97 10.88
C MET A 18 -26.43 -12.65 10.33
N ILE A 19 -27.30 -11.63 10.24
CA ILE A 19 -26.95 -10.27 9.78
C ILE A 19 -25.95 -9.62 10.74
N GLN A 20 -26.15 -9.76 12.05
CA GLN A 20 -25.22 -9.22 13.05
C GLN A 20 -23.86 -9.92 13.00
N LYS A 21 -23.82 -11.24 12.78
CA LYS A 21 -22.56 -11.98 12.61
C LYS A 21 -21.82 -11.54 11.35
N LEU A 22 -22.53 -11.37 10.24
CA LEU A 22 -21.95 -10.87 8.99
C LEU A 22 -21.35 -9.46 9.20
N TRP A 23 -22.08 -8.58 9.88
CA TRP A 23 -21.57 -7.26 10.24
C TRP A 23 -20.32 -7.32 11.13
N LEU A 24 -20.29 -8.22 12.10
CA LEU A 24 -19.13 -8.43 12.96
C LEU A 24 -17.91 -8.96 12.19
N LEU A 25 -18.13 -9.82 11.20
CA LEU A 25 -17.09 -10.31 10.30
C LEU A 25 -16.54 -9.18 9.43
N ILE A 26 -17.42 -8.34 8.86
CA ILE A 26 -17.01 -7.13 8.14
C ILE A 26 -16.22 -6.20 9.07
N LEU A 27 -16.66 -6.00 10.32
CA LEU A 27 -15.92 -5.19 11.26
C LEU A 27 -14.53 -5.78 11.59
N ALA A 28 -14.42 -7.11 11.64
CA ALA A 28 -13.17 -7.82 11.89
C ALA A 28 -12.14 -7.67 10.75
N THR A 29 -12.58 -7.42 9.51
CA THR A 29 -11.67 -7.07 8.40
C THR A 29 -11.08 -5.66 8.52
N LYS A 30 -11.51 -4.88 9.53
CA LYS A 30 -11.06 -3.51 9.84
C LYS A 30 -11.28 -2.51 8.70
N PRO A 31 -12.52 -2.33 8.20
CA PRO A 31 -12.84 -1.45 7.07
C PRO A 31 -12.44 0.01 7.35
N ASN A 32 -12.53 0.47 8.60
CA ASN A 32 -12.11 1.83 9.01
C ASN A 32 -10.59 2.07 8.88
N ARG A 33 -9.80 1.05 8.58
CA ARG A 33 -8.40 1.19 8.20
C ARG A 33 -8.23 1.30 6.69
N THR A 34 -9.21 1.79 5.94
CA THR A 34 -9.19 1.95 4.47
C THR A 34 -7.93 2.59 3.91
N VAL A 35 -7.23 3.42 4.70
CA VAL A 35 -5.88 3.94 4.42
C VAL A 35 -4.89 2.81 4.03
N THR A 36 -5.11 1.57 4.47
CA THR A 36 -4.28 0.41 4.16
C THR A 36 -4.34 -0.06 2.72
N HIS A 37 -5.30 0.42 1.92
CA HIS A 37 -5.44 0.07 0.50
C HIS A 37 -5.13 1.25 -0.43
N VAL A 38 -4.76 2.41 0.11
CA VAL A 38 -4.40 3.58 -0.70
C VAL A 38 -3.29 3.24 -1.70
N ASP A 39 -2.31 2.42 -1.32
CA ASP A 39 -1.21 2.01 -2.20
C ASP A 39 -1.70 1.16 -3.40
N PHE A 40 -2.73 0.33 -3.19
CA PHE A 40 -3.31 -0.46 -4.27
C PHE A 40 -3.99 0.47 -5.29
N PHE A 41 -4.79 1.43 -4.81
CA PHE A 41 -5.41 2.42 -5.69
C PHE A 41 -4.39 3.34 -6.35
N ALA A 42 -3.30 3.69 -5.66
CA ALA A 42 -2.19 4.42 -6.26
C ALA A 42 -1.59 3.65 -7.45
N GLY A 43 -1.36 2.34 -7.30
CA GLY A 43 -0.90 1.50 -8.41
C GLY A 43 -1.89 1.42 -9.57
N LEU A 44 -3.21 1.33 -9.30
CA LEU A 44 -4.23 1.39 -10.35
C LEU A 44 -4.19 2.71 -11.11
N LEU A 45 -4.04 3.84 -10.40
CA LEU A 45 -3.94 5.17 -11.02
C LEU A 45 -2.66 5.31 -11.85
N THR A 46 -1.52 4.81 -11.35
CA THR A 46 -0.25 4.80 -12.11
C THR A 46 -0.38 3.99 -13.40
N ALA A 47 -1.07 2.85 -13.36
CA ALA A 47 -1.30 2.01 -14.53
C ALA A 47 -2.41 2.50 -15.47
N TRP A 48 -3.22 3.48 -15.04
CA TRP A 48 -4.44 3.88 -15.74
C TRP A 48 -4.16 4.33 -17.18
N SER A 49 -3.16 5.19 -17.38
CA SER A 49 -2.79 5.68 -18.72
C SER A 49 -2.23 4.60 -19.65
N TYR A 50 -1.85 3.44 -19.10
CA TYR A 50 -1.26 2.32 -19.82
C TYR A 50 -2.25 1.16 -20.03
N THR A 51 -3.49 1.31 -19.55
CA THR A 51 -4.48 0.22 -19.58
C THR A 51 -5.01 -0.01 -20.98
N LYS A 52 -5.01 -1.28 -21.40
CA LYS A 52 -5.87 -1.79 -22.47
C LYS A 52 -6.98 -2.69 -21.93
N THR A 53 -7.03 -2.83 -20.61
CA THR A 53 -7.91 -3.75 -19.90
C THR A 53 -9.28 -3.09 -19.73
N ALA A 54 -10.34 -3.84 -20.01
CA ALA A 54 -11.71 -3.35 -19.86
C ALA A 54 -12.01 -2.92 -18.42
N MET A 55 -12.75 -1.83 -18.25
CA MET A 55 -13.09 -1.28 -16.93
C MET A 55 -13.77 -2.32 -16.02
N LEU A 56 -14.65 -3.16 -16.56
CA LEU A 56 -15.31 -4.23 -15.82
C LEU A 56 -14.30 -5.23 -15.23
N THR A 57 -13.26 -5.59 -16.00
CA THR A 57 -12.18 -6.49 -15.55
C THR A 57 -11.37 -5.86 -14.43
N ILE A 58 -11.10 -4.55 -14.50
CA ILE A 58 -10.40 -3.79 -13.45
C ILE A 58 -11.25 -3.77 -12.16
N ILE A 59 -12.56 -3.57 -12.28
CA ILE A 59 -13.48 -3.59 -11.12
C ILE A 59 -13.51 -4.99 -10.49
N ILE A 60 -13.68 -6.04 -11.29
CA ILE A 60 -13.70 -7.43 -10.80
C ILE A 60 -12.37 -7.76 -10.11
N GLY A 61 -11.24 -7.41 -10.71
CA GLY A 61 -9.93 -7.64 -10.12
C GLY A 61 -9.72 -6.85 -8.82
N THR A 62 -10.19 -5.61 -8.76
CA THR A 62 -10.13 -4.78 -7.54
C THR A 62 -10.94 -5.43 -6.42
N VAL A 63 -12.17 -5.87 -6.71
CA VAL A 63 -13.02 -6.59 -5.75
C VAL A 63 -12.37 -7.90 -5.32
N ALA A 64 -11.78 -8.65 -6.25
CA ALA A 64 -11.05 -9.88 -5.96
C ALA A 64 -9.89 -9.65 -4.99
N PHE A 65 -9.10 -8.60 -5.23
CA PHE A 65 -7.99 -8.21 -4.37
C PHE A 65 -8.47 -7.80 -2.96
N LEU A 66 -9.56 -7.02 -2.88
CA LEU A 66 -10.13 -6.61 -1.59
C LEU A 66 -10.65 -7.80 -0.78
N ILE A 67 -11.34 -8.74 -1.44
CA ILE A 67 -11.81 -10.01 -0.83
C ILE A 67 -10.62 -10.83 -0.32
N PHE A 68 -9.60 -11.00 -1.16
CA PHE A 68 -8.37 -11.70 -0.78
C PHE A 68 -7.68 -11.05 0.42
N TYR A 69 -7.56 -9.72 0.43
CA TYR A 69 -6.89 -9.01 1.52
C TYR A 69 -7.72 -9.01 2.81
N ALA A 70 -9.06 -9.04 2.70
CA ALA A 70 -9.94 -9.25 3.84
C ALA A 70 -9.70 -10.60 4.53
N ALA A 71 -9.43 -11.66 3.76
CA ALA A 71 -9.03 -12.97 4.32
C ALA A 71 -7.75 -12.87 5.16
N ILE A 72 -6.73 -12.16 4.66
CA ILE A 72 -5.48 -11.92 5.39
C ILE A 72 -5.74 -11.19 6.72
N TYR A 73 -6.66 -10.22 6.74
CA TYR A 73 -7.02 -9.54 7.98
C TYR A 73 -7.73 -10.43 9.00
N LEU A 74 -8.63 -11.31 8.55
CA LEU A 74 -9.28 -12.27 9.43
C LEU A 74 -8.28 -13.27 10.02
N LEU A 75 -7.32 -13.76 9.22
CA LEU A 75 -6.24 -14.62 9.72
C LEU A 75 -5.39 -13.88 10.78
N ASN A 76 -5.05 -12.62 10.51
CA ASN A 76 -4.32 -11.80 11.47
C ASN A 76 -5.10 -11.59 12.79
N GLU A 77 -6.43 -11.46 12.77
CA GLU A 77 -7.24 -11.41 13.99
C GLU A 77 -7.12 -12.69 14.84
N ILE A 78 -7.12 -13.87 14.20
CA ILE A 78 -6.95 -15.15 14.92
C ILE A 78 -5.58 -15.21 15.61
N VAL A 79 -4.53 -14.77 14.91
CA VAL A 79 -3.16 -14.79 15.43
C VAL A 79 -2.94 -13.73 16.51
N ASP A 80 -3.56 -12.57 16.37
CA ASP A 80 -3.45 -11.47 17.33
C ASP A 80 -4.33 -11.69 18.57
N LEU A 81 -5.20 -12.70 18.57
CA LEU A 81 -6.17 -12.95 19.63
C LEU A 81 -5.60 -12.95 21.05
N PRO A 82 -4.50 -13.66 21.38
CA PRO A 82 -3.95 -13.66 22.74
C PRO A 82 -3.48 -12.27 23.17
N SER A 83 -2.77 -11.57 22.27
CA SER A 83 -2.25 -10.23 22.51
C SER A 83 -3.35 -9.16 22.54
N ASP A 84 -4.44 -9.36 21.82
CA ASP A 84 -5.57 -8.45 21.77
C ASP A 84 -6.45 -8.57 23.02
N ARG A 85 -6.59 -9.78 23.58
CA ARG A 85 -7.25 -9.99 24.88
C ARG A 85 -6.50 -9.31 26.03
N ALA A 86 -5.18 -9.21 25.95
CA ALA A 86 -4.35 -8.58 26.96
C ALA A 86 -4.38 -7.03 26.91
N ASP A 87 -4.85 -6.42 25.83
CA ASP A 87 -4.86 -4.97 25.65
C ASP A 87 -6.25 -4.39 25.88
N CYS A 88 -6.36 -3.38 26.75
CA CYS A 88 -7.65 -2.80 27.16
C CYS A 88 -8.49 -2.24 26.00
N THR A 89 -7.84 -1.77 24.93
CA THR A 89 -8.54 -1.25 23.74
C THR A 89 -8.85 -2.36 22.74
N ARG A 90 -7.91 -3.29 22.53
CA ARG A 90 -8.06 -4.36 21.53
C ARG A 90 -8.91 -5.52 22.03
N ALA A 91 -9.13 -5.64 23.33
CA ALA A 91 -10.04 -6.63 23.92
C ALA A 91 -11.50 -6.43 23.48
N ARG A 92 -11.87 -5.23 23.02
CA ARG A 92 -13.21 -4.93 22.49
C ARG A 92 -13.46 -5.44 21.07
N ARG A 93 -12.43 -5.94 20.38
CA ARG A 93 -12.56 -6.47 19.00
C ARG A 93 -13.55 -7.64 18.96
N PRO A 94 -14.27 -7.86 17.85
CA PRO A 94 -15.29 -8.91 17.74
C PRO A 94 -14.79 -10.30 18.16
N LEU A 95 -13.60 -10.70 17.73
CA LEU A 95 -13.01 -11.99 18.09
C LEU A 95 -12.44 -11.99 19.54
N ALA A 96 -11.76 -10.92 19.97
CA ALA A 96 -11.19 -10.83 21.31
C ALA A 96 -12.24 -10.79 22.43
N SER A 97 -13.37 -10.13 22.17
CA SER A 97 -14.52 -10.03 23.07
C SER A 97 -15.43 -11.26 23.08
N GLY A 98 -15.15 -12.26 22.21
CA GLY A 98 -15.94 -13.49 22.12
C GLY A 98 -17.29 -13.34 21.40
N LYS A 99 -17.52 -12.23 20.68
CA LYS A 99 -18.71 -12.05 19.83
C LYS A 99 -18.66 -12.91 18.57
N LEU A 100 -17.46 -13.26 18.12
CA LEU A 100 -17.19 -14.23 17.06
C LEU A 100 -16.34 -15.37 17.63
N THR A 101 -16.56 -16.58 17.12
CA THR A 101 -15.71 -17.73 17.41
C THR A 101 -14.51 -17.80 16.46
N VAL A 102 -13.42 -18.44 16.90
CA VAL A 102 -12.23 -18.68 16.05
C VAL A 102 -12.60 -19.49 14.81
N VAL A 103 -13.53 -20.44 14.95
CA VAL A 103 -14.01 -21.29 13.84
C VAL A 103 -14.76 -20.46 12.79
N GLU A 104 -15.69 -19.58 13.20
CA GLU A 104 -16.41 -18.70 12.28
C GLU A 104 -15.45 -17.78 11.50
N VAL A 105 -14.48 -17.18 12.18
CA VAL A 105 -13.47 -16.32 11.54
C VAL A 105 -12.57 -17.13 10.61
N GLY A 106 -12.14 -18.32 11.02
CA GLY A 106 -11.28 -19.19 10.22
C GLY A 106 -11.94 -19.69 8.94
N ILE A 107 -13.19 -20.18 9.03
CA ILE A 107 -13.96 -20.61 7.86
C ILE A 107 -14.18 -19.44 6.90
N THR A 108 -14.56 -18.27 7.43
CA THR A 108 -14.75 -17.07 6.61
C THR A 108 -13.46 -16.66 5.92
N ALA A 109 -12.31 -16.72 6.62
CA ALA A 109 -11.02 -16.42 6.04
C ALA A 109 -10.68 -17.36 4.88
N ILE A 110 -10.87 -18.68 5.04
CA ILE A 110 -10.63 -19.67 3.99
C ILE A 110 -11.55 -19.45 2.79
N LEU A 111 -12.82 -19.13 3.03
CA LEU A 111 -13.79 -18.87 1.97
C LEU A 111 -13.43 -17.59 1.18
N LEU A 112 -13.13 -16.49 1.86
CA LEU A 112 -12.68 -15.26 1.20
C LEU A 112 -11.35 -15.47 0.46
N PHE A 113 -10.45 -16.28 1.02
CA PHE A 113 -9.17 -16.59 0.39
C PHE A 113 -9.36 -17.35 -0.94
N THR A 114 -10.15 -18.41 -0.92
CA THR A 114 -10.44 -19.24 -2.09
C THR A 114 -11.17 -18.44 -3.17
N VAL A 115 -12.18 -17.66 -2.81
CA VAL A 115 -12.91 -16.79 -3.74
C VAL A 115 -11.99 -15.70 -4.31
N GLY A 116 -11.23 -15.01 -3.47
CA GLY A 116 -10.34 -13.94 -3.87
C GLY A 116 -9.26 -14.39 -4.85
N ILE A 117 -8.61 -15.53 -4.57
CA ILE A 117 -7.61 -16.13 -5.48
C ILE A 117 -8.25 -16.62 -6.77
N SER A 118 -9.41 -17.27 -6.71
CA SER A 118 -10.09 -17.78 -7.91
C SER A 118 -10.49 -16.65 -8.86
N LEU A 119 -10.99 -15.53 -8.31
CA LEU A 119 -11.31 -14.34 -9.10
C LEU A 119 -10.05 -13.67 -9.65
N THR A 120 -9.00 -13.57 -8.84
CA THR A 120 -7.71 -13.01 -9.28
C THR A 120 -7.12 -13.84 -10.43
N TRP A 121 -7.20 -15.18 -10.35
CA TRP A 121 -6.75 -16.09 -11.40
C TRP A 121 -7.45 -15.83 -12.72
N ARG A 122 -8.77 -15.62 -12.68
CA ARG A 122 -9.56 -15.33 -13.88
C ARG A 122 -9.24 -13.98 -14.51
N VAL A 123 -8.84 -13.00 -13.71
CA VAL A 123 -8.52 -11.64 -14.19
C VAL A 123 -7.12 -11.57 -14.77
N ASN A 124 -6.11 -11.97 -13.99
CA ASN A 124 -4.73 -12.00 -14.45
C ASN A 124 -3.92 -13.06 -13.67
N PRO A 125 -3.52 -14.17 -14.32
CA PRO A 125 -2.71 -15.21 -13.69
C PRO A 125 -1.37 -14.73 -13.12
N GLY A 126 -0.77 -13.70 -13.72
CA GLY A 126 0.49 -13.11 -13.24
C GLY A 126 0.37 -12.47 -11.86
N SER A 127 -0.80 -11.93 -11.51
CA SER A 127 -1.06 -11.32 -10.20
C SER A 127 -1.10 -12.35 -9.06
N ILE A 128 -1.29 -13.63 -9.36
CA ILE A 128 -1.42 -14.70 -8.35
C ILE A 128 -0.11 -14.96 -7.63
N LEU A 129 1.00 -14.95 -8.37
CA LEU A 129 2.32 -15.16 -7.76
C LEU A 129 2.56 -14.13 -6.65
N LEU A 130 2.20 -12.87 -6.89
CA LEU A 130 2.33 -11.81 -5.90
C LEU A 130 1.32 -11.92 -4.76
N CYS A 131 0.08 -12.35 -5.04
CA CYS A 131 -0.85 -12.73 -3.97
C CYS A 131 -0.25 -13.83 -3.10
N GLY A 132 0.35 -14.88 -3.70
CA GLY A 132 1.05 -15.94 -2.98
C GLY A 132 2.20 -15.41 -2.12
N ILE A 133 3.00 -14.50 -2.65
CA ILE A 133 4.08 -13.81 -1.90
C ILE A 133 3.49 -13.03 -0.71
N LEU A 134 2.40 -12.28 -0.90
CA LEU A 134 1.74 -11.56 0.20
C LEU A 134 1.26 -12.50 1.30
N VAL A 135 0.70 -13.67 0.93
CA VAL A 135 0.28 -14.70 1.90
C VAL A 135 1.46 -15.26 2.64
N LEU A 136 2.51 -15.64 1.92
CA LEU A 136 3.71 -16.22 2.48
C LEU A 136 4.37 -15.25 3.46
N ILE A 137 4.46 -13.97 3.10
CA ILE A 137 4.94 -12.91 4.00
C ILE A 137 4.11 -12.85 5.29
N ASN A 138 2.77 -12.85 5.19
CA ASN A 138 1.91 -12.81 6.38
C ASN A 138 2.03 -14.11 7.21
N LEU A 139 2.16 -15.27 6.57
CA LEU A 139 2.30 -16.56 7.24
C LEU A 139 3.64 -16.65 8.00
N VAL A 140 4.74 -16.29 7.33
CA VAL A 140 6.08 -16.23 7.92
C VAL A 140 6.12 -15.23 9.07
N TYR A 141 5.46 -14.08 8.90
CA TYR A 141 5.31 -13.09 9.95
C TYR A 141 4.69 -13.69 11.21
N VAL A 142 3.52 -14.31 11.04
CA VAL A 142 2.72 -14.89 12.11
C VAL A 142 3.48 -16.01 12.85
N MET A 143 4.12 -16.92 12.10
CA MET A 143 4.71 -18.13 12.68
C MET A 143 6.08 -17.88 13.32
N TYR A 144 6.91 -17.02 12.73
CA TYR A 144 8.32 -16.90 13.11
C TYR A 144 8.70 -15.49 13.57
N LEU A 145 8.28 -14.46 12.84
CA LEU A 145 8.85 -13.12 13.00
C LEU A 145 8.12 -12.25 14.02
N LYS A 146 6.86 -12.57 14.37
CA LYS A 146 6.05 -11.80 15.31
C LYS A 146 6.67 -11.65 16.71
N LYS A 147 7.58 -12.56 17.08
CA LYS A 147 8.34 -12.50 18.34
C LYS A 147 9.31 -11.31 18.39
N PHE A 148 9.70 -10.77 17.24
CA PHE A 148 10.66 -9.68 17.11
C PHE A 148 9.94 -8.37 16.76
N ALA A 149 10.05 -7.36 17.62
CA ALA A 149 9.32 -6.11 17.47
C ALA A 149 9.65 -5.32 16.19
N TYR A 150 10.85 -5.50 15.64
CA TYR A 150 11.35 -4.80 14.46
C TYR A 150 10.77 -5.34 13.15
N PHE A 151 10.58 -6.67 13.06
CA PHE A 151 10.07 -7.30 11.85
C PHE A 151 8.62 -6.92 11.55
N ASP A 152 7.81 -6.63 12.58
CA ASP A 152 6.46 -6.06 12.40
C ASP A 152 6.50 -4.77 11.56
N ILE A 153 7.45 -3.88 11.85
CA ILE A 153 7.62 -2.61 11.14
C ILE A 153 8.10 -2.86 9.71
N LEU A 154 9.14 -3.68 9.54
CA LEU A 154 9.73 -3.96 8.22
C LEU A 154 8.73 -4.64 7.28
N LEU A 155 8.00 -5.64 7.77
CA LEU A 155 7.03 -6.38 6.97
C LEU A 155 5.81 -5.53 6.62
N ILE A 156 5.27 -4.75 7.55
CA ILE A 156 4.17 -3.83 7.21
C ILE A 156 4.62 -2.85 6.13
N SER A 157 5.86 -2.34 6.22
CA SER A 157 6.41 -1.42 5.22
C SER A 157 6.63 -2.10 3.87
N MET A 158 7.15 -3.33 3.84
CA MET A 158 7.35 -4.11 2.60
C MET A 158 6.05 -4.51 1.91
N THR A 159 4.99 -4.78 2.67
CA THR A 159 3.70 -5.15 2.04
C THR A 159 3.06 -4.00 1.27
N ARG A 160 3.43 -2.74 1.52
CA ARG A 160 2.87 -1.57 0.80
C ARG A 160 3.24 -1.56 -0.69
N PRO A 161 4.53 -1.51 -1.08
CA PRO A 161 4.92 -1.49 -2.48
C PRO A 161 4.43 -2.74 -3.22
N ILE A 162 4.40 -3.91 -2.59
CA ILE A 162 3.90 -5.13 -3.24
C ILE A 162 2.45 -4.95 -3.72
N LYS A 163 1.59 -4.23 -2.99
CA LYS A 163 0.21 -3.94 -3.43
C LYS A 163 0.16 -3.06 -4.66
N VAL A 164 1.08 -2.10 -4.78
CA VAL A 164 1.23 -1.26 -5.97
C VAL A 164 1.54 -2.15 -7.17
N ILE A 165 2.50 -3.07 -7.02
CA ILE A 165 2.89 -4.00 -8.09
C ILE A 165 1.71 -4.90 -8.49
N VAL A 166 0.96 -5.44 -7.52
CA VAL A 166 -0.24 -6.25 -7.79
C VAL A 166 -1.28 -5.43 -8.58
N ALA A 167 -1.53 -4.19 -8.17
CA ALA A 167 -2.48 -3.30 -8.84
C ALA A 167 -2.05 -2.96 -10.27
N VAL A 168 -0.77 -2.67 -10.50
CA VAL A 168 -0.27 -2.37 -11.84
C VAL A 168 -0.39 -3.59 -12.75
N LEU A 169 0.04 -4.77 -12.29
CA LEU A 169 -0.04 -6.01 -13.08
C LEU A 169 -1.47 -6.41 -13.40
N LEU A 170 -2.42 -6.11 -12.52
CA LEU A 170 -3.84 -6.35 -12.77
C LEU A 170 -4.36 -5.57 -13.99
N VAL A 171 -3.76 -4.42 -14.27
CA VAL A 171 -4.21 -3.47 -15.31
C VAL A 171 -3.37 -3.57 -16.58
N THR A 172 -2.04 -3.72 -16.46
CA THR A 172 -1.14 -3.72 -17.61
C THR A 172 0.15 -4.51 -17.34
N SER A 173 0.72 -5.06 -18.42
CA SER A 173 2.05 -5.67 -18.43
C SER A 173 3.12 -4.77 -19.05
N SER A 174 2.77 -3.55 -19.47
CA SER A 174 3.70 -2.63 -20.16
C SER A 174 4.59 -1.84 -19.20
N LEU A 175 4.18 -1.70 -17.93
CA LEU A 175 4.94 -0.98 -16.90
C LEU A 175 5.99 -1.92 -16.29
N GLY A 176 7.26 -1.55 -16.43
CA GLY A 176 8.38 -2.30 -15.88
C GLY A 176 8.57 -2.06 -14.37
N LEU A 177 9.19 -3.02 -13.68
CA LEU A 177 9.54 -2.86 -12.26
C LEU A 177 10.50 -1.69 -12.00
N LEU A 178 11.39 -1.39 -12.96
CA LEU A 178 12.34 -0.27 -12.85
C LEU A 178 11.64 1.09 -12.90
N GLU A 179 10.59 1.23 -13.72
CA GLU A 179 9.80 2.45 -13.84
C GLU A 179 8.98 2.71 -12.57
N LEU A 180 8.54 1.63 -11.91
CA LEU A 180 7.83 1.70 -10.64
C LEU A 180 8.77 1.90 -9.45
N LEU A 181 10.06 1.57 -9.58
CA LEU A 181 11.00 1.51 -8.46
C LEU A 181 11.01 2.78 -7.60
N PRO A 182 11.01 4.01 -8.14
CA PRO A 182 10.95 5.21 -7.31
C PRO A 182 9.67 5.25 -6.46
N LEU A 183 8.50 5.01 -7.06
CA LEU A 183 7.23 4.97 -6.35
C LEU A 183 7.22 3.89 -5.25
N LEU A 184 7.77 2.71 -5.54
CA LEU A 184 7.86 1.60 -4.57
C LEU A 184 8.75 1.96 -3.39
N VAL A 185 9.93 2.54 -3.64
CA VAL A 185 10.87 2.99 -2.59
C VAL A 185 10.27 4.14 -1.77
N PHE A 186 9.55 5.06 -2.41
CA PHE A 186 8.84 6.13 -1.73
C PHE A 186 7.79 5.58 -0.76
N MET A 187 6.91 4.68 -1.22
CA MET A 187 5.86 4.09 -0.39
C MET A 187 6.44 3.25 0.76
N TYR A 188 7.53 2.52 0.49
CA TYR A 188 8.27 1.81 1.51
C TYR A 188 8.85 2.77 2.56
N GLY A 189 9.56 3.82 2.13
CA GLY A 189 10.22 4.80 2.99
C GLY A 189 9.24 5.55 3.89
N VAL A 190 8.14 6.08 3.33
CA VAL A 190 7.10 6.78 4.09
C VAL A 190 6.46 5.86 5.12
N THR A 191 6.15 4.61 4.75
CA THR A 191 5.53 3.67 5.69
C THR A 191 6.50 3.23 6.78
N LEU A 192 7.77 3.01 6.42
CA LEU A 192 8.82 2.67 7.39
C LEU A 192 8.98 3.80 8.40
N CYS A 193 9.05 5.04 7.93
CA CYS A 193 9.12 6.24 8.76
C CYS A 193 7.92 6.33 9.70
N TYR A 194 6.71 6.24 9.17
CA TYR A 194 5.48 6.33 9.96
C TYR A 194 5.38 5.24 11.04
N GLN A 195 5.63 3.99 10.66
CA GLN A 195 5.48 2.83 11.54
C GLN A 195 6.54 2.82 12.65
N ALA A 196 7.78 3.19 12.32
CA ALA A 196 8.86 3.32 13.27
C ALA A 196 8.62 4.47 14.26
N SER A 197 8.23 5.65 13.77
CA SER A 197 7.87 6.81 14.63
C SER A 197 6.71 6.49 15.57
N LYS A 198 5.69 5.76 15.10
CA LYS A 198 4.57 5.32 15.94
C LYS A 198 5.00 4.39 17.07
N LYS A 199 5.96 3.50 16.83
CA LYS A 199 6.50 2.59 17.85
C LYS A 199 7.43 3.32 18.81
N TYR A 200 8.20 4.28 18.31
CA TYR A 200 9.03 5.17 19.12
C TYR A 200 8.19 5.94 20.15
N CYS A 201 7.15 6.67 19.72
CA CYS A 201 6.30 7.44 20.63
C CYS A 201 5.60 6.57 21.68
N ARG A 202 5.26 5.32 21.35
CA ARG A 202 4.67 4.37 22.32
C ARG A 202 5.64 3.95 23.40
N LEU A 203 6.92 3.77 23.06
CA LEU A 203 7.95 3.48 24.06
C LEU A 203 8.29 4.72 24.89
N ASP A 204 8.03 5.92 24.37
CA ASP A 204 8.33 7.16 25.08
C ASP A 204 7.40 7.43 26.27
N GLN A 205 6.16 6.97 26.18
CA GLN A 205 5.15 7.13 27.23
C GLN A 205 5.38 6.25 28.48
N VAL A 206 6.38 5.37 28.48
CA VAL A 206 6.62 4.40 29.57
C VAL A 206 8.02 4.63 30.16
N LYS A 207 8.13 4.65 31.50
CA LYS A 207 9.42 4.79 32.21
C LYS A 207 10.45 3.79 31.65
N THR A 208 11.63 4.31 31.32
CA THR A 208 12.66 3.64 30.53
C THR A 208 13.49 2.66 31.36
N SER A 209 13.45 1.37 30.99
CA SER A 209 14.48 0.39 31.35
C SER A 209 15.60 0.39 30.29
N ASN A 210 16.78 -0.13 30.63
CA ASN A 210 17.96 -0.10 29.74
C ASN A 210 17.71 -0.83 28.39
N GLU A 211 17.01 -1.97 28.41
CA GLU A 211 16.60 -2.72 27.21
C GLU A 211 15.64 -1.93 26.29
N ARG A 212 14.79 -1.08 26.86
CA ARG A 212 13.87 -0.23 26.09
C ARG A 212 14.58 0.96 25.45
N SER A 213 15.71 1.41 26.00
CA SER A 213 16.55 2.44 25.41
C SER A 213 17.14 1.98 24.07
N VAL A 214 17.66 0.75 24.02
CA VAL A 214 18.18 0.15 22.77
C VAL A 214 17.07 0.05 21.71
N SER A 215 15.88 -0.41 22.11
CA SER A 215 14.73 -0.52 21.19
C SER A 215 14.28 0.85 20.66
N LYS A 216 14.31 1.91 21.47
CA LYS A 216 14.02 3.28 21.03
C LYS A 216 15.02 3.75 19.97
N ASN A 217 16.32 3.52 20.18
CA ASN A 217 17.35 3.90 19.22
C ASN A 217 17.15 3.20 17.88
N VAL A 218 16.84 1.90 17.89
CA VAL A 218 16.57 1.15 16.65
C VAL A 218 15.35 1.72 15.93
N PHE A 219 14.24 2.03 16.62
CA PHE A 219 13.08 2.64 15.96
C PHE A 219 13.35 4.06 15.42
N SER A 220 14.18 4.84 16.11
CA SER A 220 14.65 6.15 15.60
C SER A 220 15.50 5.99 14.33
N LEU A 221 16.41 5.01 14.30
CA LEU A 221 17.20 4.71 13.11
C LEU A 221 16.32 4.25 11.95
N LEU A 222 15.36 3.35 12.20
CA LEU A 222 14.42 2.91 11.16
C LEU A 222 13.58 4.07 10.62
N SER A 223 13.18 5.03 11.47
CA SER A 223 12.39 6.18 10.99
C SER A 223 13.24 7.11 10.12
N LEU A 224 14.48 7.39 10.52
CA LEU A 224 15.44 8.16 9.72
C LEU A 224 15.74 7.49 8.38
N VAL A 225 15.98 6.18 8.37
CA VAL A 225 16.18 5.42 7.11
C VAL A 225 14.96 5.55 6.21
N GLY A 226 13.74 5.41 6.75
CA GLY A 226 12.52 5.58 5.97
C GLY A 226 12.39 6.97 5.36
N LEU A 227 12.71 8.01 6.13
CA LEU A 227 12.69 9.40 5.68
C LEU A 227 13.72 9.66 4.57
N ILE A 228 14.95 9.17 4.72
CA ILE A 228 16.00 9.30 3.70
C ILE A 228 15.57 8.61 2.40
N LEU A 229 15.04 7.39 2.47
CA LEU A 229 14.54 6.67 1.30
C LEU A 229 13.40 7.42 0.60
N GLY A 230 12.46 7.99 1.38
CA GLY A 230 11.36 8.80 0.85
C GLY A 230 11.86 10.05 0.13
N ILE A 231 12.76 10.82 0.75
CA ILE A 231 13.35 12.03 0.16
C ILE A 231 14.18 11.69 -1.09
N ALA A 232 15.04 10.68 -1.01
CA ALA A 232 15.86 10.26 -2.15
C ALA A 232 15.01 9.86 -3.36
N SER A 233 13.90 9.15 -3.13
CA SER A 233 12.96 8.81 -4.19
C SER A 233 12.24 10.04 -4.77
N LEU A 234 11.81 10.98 -3.93
CA LEU A 234 11.21 12.24 -4.40
C LEU A 234 12.18 13.07 -5.25
N CYS A 235 13.45 13.16 -4.83
CA CYS A 235 14.50 13.83 -5.60
C CYS A 235 14.76 13.14 -6.95
N TYR A 236 14.71 11.80 -6.99
CA TYR A 236 14.81 11.06 -8.24
C TYR A 236 13.64 11.36 -9.17
N LEU A 237 12.41 11.32 -8.65
CA LEU A 237 11.19 11.62 -9.41
C LEU A 237 11.19 13.06 -9.95
N SER A 238 11.54 14.04 -9.13
CA SER A 238 11.63 15.44 -9.57
C SER A 238 12.73 15.64 -10.61
N GLY A 239 13.88 15.00 -10.42
CA GLY A 239 14.98 15.00 -11.40
C GLY A 239 14.57 14.39 -12.74
N ALA A 240 13.85 13.28 -12.74
CA ALA A 240 13.34 12.63 -13.94
C ALA A 240 12.33 13.52 -14.71
N VAL A 241 11.43 14.20 -13.99
CA VAL A 241 10.50 15.16 -14.58
C VAL A 241 11.24 16.34 -15.21
N LEU A 242 12.23 16.91 -14.51
CA LEU A 242 13.04 18.00 -15.03
C LEU A 242 13.85 17.57 -16.26
N TYR A 243 14.44 16.38 -16.23
CA TYR A 243 15.19 15.82 -17.37
C TYR A 243 14.33 15.72 -18.64
N LEU A 244 13.06 15.33 -18.51
CA LEU A 244 12.12 15.31 -19.62
C LEU A 244 11.61 16.70 -20.01
N ALA A 245 11.34 17.57 -19.04
CA ALA A 245 10.77 18.90 -19.28
C ALA A 245 11.76 19.87 -19.94
N ILE A 246 13.04 19.80 -19.61
CA ILE A 246 14.06 20.73 -20.11
C ILE A 246 14.18 20.68 -21.65
N PRO A 247 14.36 19.52 -22.32
CA PRO A 247 14.39 19.44 -23.78
C PRO A 247 13.09 19.93 -24.45
N LEU A 248 11.94 19.61 -23.88
CA LEU A 248 10.63 20.06 -24.36
C LEU A 248 10.48 21.59 -24.29
N LEU A 249 10.96 22.21 -23.20
CA LEU A 249 11.02 23.66 -23.05
C LEU A 249 11.94 24.28 -24.10
N PHE A 250 13.15 23.76 -24.29
CA PHE A 250 14.08 24.26 -25.31
C PHE A 250 13.54 24.08 -26.74
N TYR A 251 12.90 22.95 -27.04
CA TYR A 251 12.27 22.71 -28.33
C TYR A 251 11.14 23.71 -28.62
N ASN A 252 10.22 23.89 -27.66
CA ASN A 252 9.13 24.86 -27.81
C ASN A 252 9.63 26.31 -27.88
N LEU A 253 10.66 26.66 -27.10
CA LEU A 253 11.28 28.00 -27.16
C LEU A 253 11.93 28.23 -28.52
N GLY A 254 12.65 27.24 -29.05
CA GLY A 254 13.22 27.27 -30.40
C GLY A 254 12.14 27.43 -31.47
N TYR A 255 11.04 26.69 -31.37
CA TYR A 255 9.91 26.78 -32.31
C TYR A 255 9.25 28.17 -32.30
N VAL A 256 8.99 28.74 -31.12
CA VAL A 256 8.41 30.08 -30.98
C VAL A 256 9.36 31.17 -31.47
N VAL A 257 10.66 31.05 -31.19
CA VAL A 257 11.67 32.01 -31.65
C VAL A 257 11.82 31.95 -33.17
N PHE A 258 11.96 30.75 -33.77
CA PHE A 258 12.12 30.60 -35.22
C PHE A 258 10.89 31.04 -36.03
N LEU A 259 9.67 30.81 -35.54
CA LEU A 259 8.45 31.27 -36.22
C LEU A 259 8.13 32.76 -35.98
N ARG A 260 8.66 33.38 -34.93
CA ARG A 260 8.48 34.82 -34.67
C ARG A 260 9.61 35.69 -35.20
N ILE A 261 10.71 35.12 -35.70
CA ILE A 261 11.73 35.89 -36.40
C ILE A 261 11.16 36.25 -37.80
N PRO A 262 10.85 37.53 -38.08
CA PRO A 262 10.29 37.97 -39.36
C PRO A 262 11.37 38.09 -40.44
N VAL A 263 12.35 37.17 -40.45
CA VAL A 263 13.49 37.21 -41.38
C VAL A 263 13.19 36.43 -42.66
N THR A 264 12.26 35.49 -42.65
CA THR A 264 11.87 34.75 -43.86
C THR A 264 11.10 35.61 -44.85
N ASN A 265 10.14 36.44 -44.42
CA ASN A 265 9.38 37.29 -45.36
C ASN A 265 10.22 38.43 -45.97
N LYS A 266 11.20 38.98 -45.25
CA LYS A 266 12.08 40.03 -45.80
C LYS A 266 13.13 39.46 -46.75
N PHE A 267 13.68 38.27 -46.49
CA PHE A 267 14.62 37.63 -47.41
C PHE A 267 13.95 37.16 -48.71
N VAL A 268 12.73 36.61 -48.63
CA VAL A 268 11.97 36.18 -49.81
C VAL A 268 11.66 37.38 -50.72
N HIS A 269 11.21 38.51 -50.18
CA HIS A 269 10.95 39.70 -50.99
C HIS A 269 12.21 40.31 -51.64
N VAL A 270 13.36 40.27 -50.95
CA VAL A 270 14.63 40.78 -51.52
C VAL A 270 15.17 39.85 -52.61
N VAL A 271 14.97 38.54 -52.50
CA VAL A 271 15.34 37.58 -53.55
C VAL A 271 14.40 37.67 -54.74
N GLU A 272 13.09 37.84 -54.53
CA GLU A 272 12.12 38.05 -55.61
C GLU A 272 12.35 39.36 -56.37
N GLN A 273 12.67 40.47 -55.68
CA GLN A 273 13.00 41.73 -56.34
C GLN A 273 14.27 41.63 -57.20
N LYS A 274 15.31 40.94 -56.72
CA LYS A 274 16.56 40.75 -57.50
C LYS A 274 16.40 39.80 -58.68
N ALA A 275 15.48 38.84 -58.61
CA ALA A 275 15.18 37.93 -59.71
C ALA A 275 14.37 38.60 -60.83
N SER A 276 13.68 39.71 -60.56
CA SER A 276 12.95 40.51 -61.56
C SER A 276 13.79 41.58 -62.27
N GLU A 277 15.02 41.81 -61.81
CA GLU A 277 15.97 42.78 -62.41
C GLU A 277 17.01 42.13 -63.33
N ILE A 278 16.96 40.80 -63.51
CA ILE A 278 17.81 40.00 -64.44
C ILE A 278 16.93 39.47 -65.57
#